data_AF-A0AA40CM22-F1
#
_entry.id   AF-A0AA40CM22-F1
#
_cell.length_a   1.000
_cell.length_b   1.000
_cell.length_c   1.000
_cell.angle_alpha   90.00
_cell.angle_beta   90.00
_cell.angle_gamma   90.00
#
_symmetry.space_group_name_H-M   'P 1'
#
loop_
_entity.id
_entity.type
_entity.pdbx_description
1 polymer ?
#
loop_
_entity_poly.entity_id
_entity_poly.type
_entity_poly.pdbx_seq_one_letter_code
_entity_poly.pdbx_strand_id
1 'polypeptide(L)'
;MAQTIRNVQVFALAVESQFQALTERERRYAHHMARAAWSGARIVLEQVSPESPTIFDFILELYRACSGNWESLIGPDSREEFRRFLTFAQAL
;
A
#
# COMPACT_ATOMS: atom_id res chain seq x y z
N MET A 1 -7.17 4.02 -27.95
CA MET A 1 -6.11 3.01 -27.73
C MET A 1 -6.31 2.43 -26.33
N ALA A 2 -7.02 1.32 -26.21
CA ALA A 2 -7.25 0.67 -24.93
C ALA A 2 -5.95 -0.02 -24.49
N GLN A 3 -5.26 0.56 -23.52
CA GLN A 3 -4.10 -0.08 -22.91
C GLN A 3 -4.60 -1.26 -22.08
N THR A 4 -4.38 -2.48 -22.59
CA THR A 4 -4.61 -3.72 -21.86
C THR A 4 -3.89 -3.64 -20.51
N ILE A 5 -4.64 -3.80 -19.42
CA ILE A 5 -4.11 -3.78 -18.05
C ILE A 5 -3.03 -4.85 -17.95
N ARG A 6 -1.78 -4.45 -17.66
CA ARG A 6 -0.71 -5.42 -17.36
C ARG A 6 -1.11 -6.16 -16.09
N ASN A 7 -1.22 -7.47 -16.18
CA ASN A 7 -1.48 -8.30 -15.01
C ASN A 7 -0.23 -8.26 -14.12
N VAL A 8 -0.24 -7.42 -13.09
CA VAL A 8 0.88 -7.26 -12.15
C VAL A 8 0.82 -8.39 -11.13
N GLN A 9 1.91 -9.15 -11.01
CA GLN A 9 2.02 -10.20 -10.01
C GLN A 9 2.35 -9.59 -8.64
N VAL A 10 1.55 -9.92 -7.64
CA VAL A 10 1.76 -9.51 -6.25
C VAL A 10 2.17 -10.73 -5.44
N PHE A 11 3.30 -10.64 -4.74
CA PHE A 11 3.80 -11.70 -3.87
C PHE A 11 3.85 -11.19 -2.43
N ALA A 12 3.23 -11.93 -1.51
CA ALA A 12 3.36 -11.65 -0.08
C ALA A 12 4.73 -12.14 0.41
N LEU A 13 5.46 -11.29 1.13
CA LEU A 13 6.72 -11.69 1.75
C LEU A 13 6.45 -12.57 2.97
N ALA A 14 6.61 -13.89 2.81
CA ALA A 14 6.40 -14.86 3.87
C ALA A 14 7.57 -14.86 4.88
N VAL A 15 7.41 -14.11 5.97
CA VAL A 15 8.42 -13.95 7.05
C VAL A 15 7.97 -14.51 8.40
N GLU A 16 6.77 -15.11 8.46
CA GLU A 16 6.15 -15.53 9.71
C GLU A 16 6.98 -16.58 10.46
N SER A 17 7.47 -17.61 9.78
CA SER A 17 8.26 -18.67 10.42
C SER A 17 9.59 -18.15 10.99
N GLN A 18 10.25 -17.24 10.27
CA GLN A 18 11.48 -16.59 10.72
C GLN A 18 11.21 -15.67 11.91
N PHE A 19 10.08 -14.95 11.90
CA PHE A 19 9.69 -14.08 13.00
C PHE A 19 9.29 -14.86 14.27
N GLN A 20 8.66 -16.03 14.10
CA GLN A 20 8.32 -16.93 15.21
C GLN A 20 9.55 -17.56 15.85
N ALA A 21 10.62 -17.79 15.08
CA ALA A 21 11.89 -18.31 15.57
C ALA A 21 12.71 -17.29 16.41
N LEU A 22 12.35 -16.00 16.38
CA LEU A 22 13.03 -14.97 17.17
C LEU A 22 12.75 -15.13 18.66
N THR A 23 13.76 -14.81 19.47
CA THR A 23 13.57 -14.60 20.90
C THR A 23 12.67 -13.39 21.15
N GLU A 24 12.08 -13.32 22.35
CA GLU A 24 11.22 -12.21 22.74
C GLU A 24 11.94 -10.83 22.68
N ARG A 25 13.25 -10.80 22.99
CA ARG A 25 14.04 -9.57 22.87
C ARG A 25 14.22 -9.14 21.41
N GLU A 26 14.55 -10.08 20.53
CA GLU A 26 14.73 -9.82 19.10
C GLU A 26 13.41 -9.42 18.44
N ARG A 27 12.30 -10.02 18.85
CA ARG A 27 10.96 -9.65 18.37
C ARG A 27 10.62 -8.20 18.70
N ARG A 28 10.87 -7.77 19.94
CA ARG A 28 10.68 -6.36 20.35
C ARG A 28 11.60 -5.43 19.60
N TYR A 29 12.86 -5.81 19.41
CA TYR A 29 13.81 -5.04 18.59
C TYR A 29 13.30 -4.88 17.15
N ALA A 30 12.90 -5.97 16.50
CA ALA A 30 12.35 -5.96 15.15
C ALA A 30 11.08 -5.11 15.05
N HIS A 31 10.19 -5.17 16.04
CA HIS A 31 8.99 -4.33 16.11
C HIS A 31 9.33 -2.83 16.12
N HIS A 32 10.24 -2.40 16.99
CA HIS A 32 10.62 -0.99 17.07
C HIS A 32 11.38 -0.53 15.83
N MET A 33 12.26 -1.37 15.27
CA MET A 33 12.95 -1.08 14.01
C MET A 33 11.98 -0.93 12.85
N ALA A 34 10.98 -1.81 12.73
CA ALA A 34 9.96 -1.71 11.69
C ALA A 34 9.14 -0.42 11.84
N ARG A 35 8.76 -0.04 13.07
CA ARG A 35 8.05 1.23 13.31
C ARG A 35 8.88 2.44 12.90
N ALA A 36 10.18 2.45 13.22
CA ALA A 36 11.08 3.52 12.82
C ALA A 36 11.20 3.60 11.29
N ALA A 37 11.35 2.45 10.61
CA ALA A 37 11.42 2.39 9.15
C ALA A 37 10.13 2.94 8.49
N TRP A 38 8.95 2.52 8.95
CA TRP A 38 7.68 3.02 8.41
C TRP A 38 7.45 4.50 8.69
N SER A 39 7.95 5.02 9.81
CA SER A 39 7.88 6.46 10.11
C SER A 39 8.71 7.28 9.11
N GLY A 40 9.79 6.71 8.57
CA GLY A 40 10.62 7.32 7.54
C GLY A 40 10.04 7.27 6.11
N ALA A 41 8.97 6.50 5.86
CA ALA A 41 8.43 6.32 4.51
C ALA A 41 7.93 7.64 3.88
N ARG A 42 7.38 8.56 4.69
CA ARG A 42 6.91 9.87 4.19
C ARG A 42 8.04 10.73 3.64
N ILE A 43 9.24 10.62 4.21
CA ILE A 43 10.43 11.35 3.73
C ILE A 43 10.76 10.89 2.31
N VAL A 44 10.66 9.60 2.02
CA VAL A 44 10.90 9.05 0.67
C VAL A 44 9.87 9.60 -0.32
N LEU A 45 8.60 9.70 0.06
CA LEU A 45 7.57 10.29 -0.81
C LEU A 45 7.90 11.74 -1.17
N GLU A 46 8.31 12.55 -0.20
CA GLU A 46 8.75 13.94 -0.41
C GLU A 46 9.99 14.03 -1.30
N GLN A 47 10.87 13.03 -1.28
CA GLN A 47 12.07 12.97 -2.12
C GLN A 47 11.79 12.56 -3.57
N VAL A 48 10.67 11.89 -3.83
CA VAL A 48 10.29 11.44 -5.19
C VAL A 48 9.68 12.58 -5.99
N SER A 49 8.67 13.24 -5.44
CA SER A 49 8.01 14.39 -6.07
C SER A 49 7.26 15.25 -5.05
N PRO A 50 7.05 16.56 -5.31
CA PRO A 50 6.25 17.43 -4.45
C PRO A 50 4.79 16.96 -4.26
N GLU A 51 4.21 16.29 -5.25
CA GLU A 51 2.83 15.82 -5.23
C GLU A 51 2.65 14.45 -4.55
N SER A 52 3.70 13.62 -4.48
CA SER A 52 3.65 12.25 -3.94
C SER A 52 3.01 12.14 -2.56
N PRO A 53 3.36 12.97 -1.55
CA PRO A 53 2.74 12.89 -0.23
C PRO A 53 1.23 13.14 -0.27
N THR A 54 0.79 14.11 -1.08
CA THR A 54 -0.62 14.48 -1.20
C THR A 54 -1.44 13.38 -1.88
N ILE A 55 -0.88 12.75 -2.92
CA ILE A 55 -1.50 11.60 -3.59
C ILE A 55 -1.63 10.41 -2.63
N PHE A 56 -0.59 10.12 -1.84
CA PHE A 56 -0.62 9.06 -0.84
C PHE A 56 -1.69 9.31 0.24
N ASP A 57 -1.74 10.52 0.78
CA ASP A 57 -2.77 10.90 1.78
C ASP A 57 -4.18 10.77 1.19
N PHE A 58 -4.39 11.16 -0.07
CA PHE A 58 -5.68 11.01 -0.75
C PHE A 58 -6.11 9.54 -0.87
N ILE A 59 -5.20 8.64 -1.25
CA ILE A 59 -5.48 7.19 -1.33
C ILE A 59 -5.85 6.62 0.04
N LEU A 60 -5.15 7.04 1.11
CA LEU A 60 -5.47 6.64 2.48
C LEU A 60 -6.85 7.13 2.92
N GLU A 61 -7.20 8.37 2.62
CA GLU A 61 -8.53 8.92 2.95
C GLU A 61 -9.65 8.20 2.20
N LEU A 62 -9.45 7.85 0.93
CA LEU A 62 -10.39 7.02 0.18
C LEU A 62 -10.60 5.65 0.83
N TYR A 63 -9.52 4.99 1.24
CA TYR A 63 -9.60 3.71 1.93
C TYR A 63 -10.35 3.84 3.27
N ARG A 64 -10.10 4.93 4.03
CA ARG A 64 -10.79 5.22 5.29
C ARG A 64 -12.29 5.44 5.08
N ALA A 65 -12.66 6.20 4.04
CA ALA A 65 -14.04 6.51 3.71
C ALA A 65 -14.88 5.25 3.43
N CYS A 66 -14.31 4.24 2.76
CA CYS A 66 -15.02 3.00 2.45
C CYS A 66 -14.69 1.84 3.39
N SER A 67 -13.73 2.01 4.32
CA SER A 67 -13.19 0.92 5.16
C SER A 67 -12.77 -0.31 4.35
N GLY A 68 -12.24 -0.08 3.15
CA GLY A 68 -11.86 -1.14 2.20
C GLY A 68 -13.02 -1.74 1.38
N ASN A 69 -14.27 -1.33 1.61
CA ASN A 69 -15.41 -1.72 0.77
C ASN A 69 -15.53 -0.81 -0.47
N TRP A 70 -14.63 -1.01 -1.42
CA TRP A 70 -14.57 -0.22 -2.65
C TRP A 70 -15.82 -0.31 -3.52
N GLU A 71 -16.60 -1.40 -3.41
CA GLU A 71 -17.85 -1.58 -4.15
C GLU A 71 -18.89 -0.48 -3.82
N SER A 72 -18.81 0.11 -2.63
CA SER A 72 -19.65 1.24 -2.23
C SER A 72 -19.33 2.56 -2.93
N LEU A 73 -18.12 2.70 -3.48
CA LEU A 73 -17.63 3.93 -4.11
C LEU A 73 -17.69 3.86 -5.64
N ILE A 74 -17.79 2.67 -6.22
CA ILE A 74 -17.76 2.48 -7.67
C ILE A 74 -19.17 2.32 -8.26
N GLY A 75 -19.37 2.91 -9.44
CA GLY A 75 -20.53 2.62 -10.27
C GLY A 75 -20.41 1.26 -10.96
N PRO A 76 -21.54 0.68 -11.44
CA PRO A 76 -21.57 -0.63 -12.08
C PRO A 76 -20.65 -0.74 -13.31
N ASP A 77 -20.43 0.36 -14.02
CA ASP A 77 -19.65 0.38 -15.26
C ASP A 77 -18.15 0.72 -15.04
N SER A 78 -17.73 1.09 -13.83
CA SER A 78 -16.39 1.63 -13.55
C SER A 78 -15.36 0.59 -13.08
N ARG A 79 -15.63 -0.70 -13.31
CA ARG A 79 -14.80 -1.80 -12.77
C ARG A 79 -13.39 -1.83 -13.37
N GLU A 80 -13.22 -1.43 -14.62
CA GLU A 80 -11.91 -1.41 -15.29
C GLU A 80 -11.05 -0.26 -14.78
N GLU A 81 -11.63 0.93 -14.65
CA GLU A 81 -11.01 2.13 -14.10
C GLU A 81 -10.59 1.89 -12.65
N PHE A 82 -11.43 1.22 -11.87
CA PHE A 82 -11.10 0.85 -10.51
C PHE A 82 -9.90 -0.11 -10.43
N ARG A 83 -9.81 -1.10 -11.34
CA ARG A 83 -8.63 -1.96 -11.43
C ARG A 83 -7.36 -1.17 -11.79
N ARG A 84 -7.46 -0.17 -12.67
CA ARG A 84 -6.35 0.73 -12.99
C ARG A 84 -5.93 1.55 -11.77
N PHE A 85 -6.89 2.09 -11.04
CA PHE A 85 -6.64 2.80 -9.79
C PHE A 85 -5.91 1.92 -8.77
N LEU A 86 -6.37 0.69 -8.52
CA LEU A 86 -5.69 -0.24 -7.61
C LEU A 86 -4.28 -0.58 -8.10
N THR A 87 -4.11 -0.76 -9.40
CA THR A 87 -2.79 -1.04 -10.01
C THR A 87 -1.82 0.14 -9.85
N PHE A 88 -2.32 1.37 -9.86
CA PHE A 88 -1.55 2.57 -9.58
C PHE A 88 -1.24 2.69 -8.09
N ALA A 89 -2.25 2.53 -7.23
CA ALA A 89 -2.12 2.69 -5.78
C ALA A 89 -1.16 1.68 -5.13
N GLN A 90 -1.08 0.44 -5.66
CA GLN A 90 -0.11 -0.56 -5.16
C GLN A 90 1.35 -0.26 -5.53
N ALA A 91 1.60 0.65 -6.47
CA ALA A 91 2.94 1.00 -6.95
C ALA A 91 3.54 2.22 -6.23
N LEU A 92 2.72 2.91 -5.43
CA LEU A 92 3.13 3.97 -4.49
C LEU A 92 3.59 3.35 -3.17
#